data_AF-A0A1X0B6E0-F1
#
_entry.id   AF-A0A1X0B6E0-F1
#
_cell.length_a   1.000
_cell.length_b   1.000
_cell.length_c   1.000
_cell.angle_alpha   90.00
_cell.angle_beta   90.00
_cell.angle_gamma   90.00
#
_symmetry.space_group_name_H-M   'P 1'
#
loop_
_entity.id
_entity.type
_entity.pdbx_description
1 polymer ?
#
loop_
_entity_poly.entity_id
_entity_poly.type
_entity_poly.pdbx_seq_one_letter_code
_entity_poly.pdbx_strand_id
1 'polypeptide(L)'
;MRPAQVLRYELNVQARDAADVVASIGGWLFDRRMAGWGVTVALPDHRDDRALRILGIKAVELHGEWPATTHERIVTTVIAADLFDADDDVRSQVLASMRRGDGEVAFWGAGALGRFGGGLHATQYRLSAAAQAFKAHALAAVSDSITTSGAVETLLLGGRPAALFADDMVPVC
;
A
#
# COMPACT_ATOMS: atom_id res chain seq x y z
N MET A 1 5.99 -36.39 -6.94
CA MET A 1 6.41 -35.08 -7.45
C MET A 1 5.55 -34.05 -6.74
N ARG A 2 6.08 -33.29 -5.77
CA ARG A 2 5.32 -32.18 -5.16
C ARG A 2 5.27 -31.06 -6.21
N PRO A 3 4.13 -30.42 -6.48
CA PRO A 3 4.11 -29.27 -7.39
C PRO A 3 5.08 -28.22 -6.85
N ALA A 4 5.82 -27.55 -7.75
CA ALA A 4 6.63 -26.41 -7.36
C ALA A 4 5.68 -25.37 -6.73
N GLN A 5 5.81 -25.15 -5.43
CA GLN A 5 5.02 -24.14 -4.73
C GLN A 5 5.44 -22.77 -5.27
N VAL A 6 4.52 -22.12 -5.98
CA VAL A 6 4.75 -20.77 -6.50
C VAL A 6 4.48 -19.79 -5.36
N LEU A 7 5.52 -19.11 -4.91
CA LEU A 7 5.43 -18.05 -3.93
C LEU A 7 4.58 -16.91 -4.50
N ARG A 8 3.56 -16.47 -3.75
CA ARG A 8 2.69 -15.35 -4.13
C ARG A 8 2.92 -14.16 -3.21
N TYR A 9 3.17 -13.00 -3.81
CA TYR A 9 3.28 -11.74 -3.09
C TYR A 9 1.94 -11.00 -3.11
N GLU A 10 1.48 -10.57 -1.96
CA GLU A 10 0.20 -9.90 -1.78
C GLU A 10 0.40 -8.60 -1.00
N LEU A 11 -0.22 -7.52 -1.50
CA LEU A 11 -0.24 -6.19 -0.89
C LEU A 11 -1.69 -5.85 -0.50
N ASN A 12 -1.87 -5.65 0.79
CA ASN A 12 -3.13 -5.30 1.42
C ASN A 12 -3.08 -3.84 1.86
N VAL A 13 -3.83 -2.97 1.20
CA VAL A 13 -3.79 -1.53 1.42
C VAL A 13 -5.05 -1.12 2.18
N GLN A 14 -4.92 -0.44 3.32
CA GLN A 14 -6.04 0.03 4.14
C GLN A 14 -6.07 1.55 4.15
N ALA A 15 -7.15 2.15 3.66
CA ALA A 15 -7.28 3.60 3.53
C ALA A 15 -8.70 4.08 3.80
N ARG A 16 -8.86 5.39 4.03
CA ARG A 16 -10.19 6.01 4.21
C ARG A 16 -10.89 6.27 2.89
N ASP A 17 -10.13 6.61 1.86
CA ASP A 17 -10.65 6.98 0.56
C ASP A 17 -9.69 6.61 -0.58
N ALA A 18 -10.27 6.34 -1.77
CA ALA A 18 -9.50 5.96 -2.95
C ALA A 18 -8.65 7.13 -3.50
N ALA A 19 -9.07 8.37 -3.28
CA ALA A 19 -8.40 9.54 -3.84
C ALA A 19 -7.02 9.75 -3.19
N ASP A 20 -6.92 9.62 -1.88
CA ASP A 20 -5.67 9.63 -1.13
C ASP A 20 -4.76 8.48 -1.56
N VAL A 21 -5.29 7.26 -1.70
CA VAL A 21 -4.49 6.12 -2.18
C VAL A 21 -3.86 6.44 -3.53
N VAL A 22 -4.66 6.90 -4.50
CA VAL A 22 -4.16 7.22 -5.83
C VAL A 22 -3.17 8.38 -5.79
N ALA A 23 -3.43 9.43 -5.00
CA ALA A 23 -2.57 10.60 -4.89
C ALA A 23 -1.23 10.30 -4.22
N SER A 24 -1.25 9.50 -3.15
CA SER A 24 -0.10 9.25 -2.29
C SER A 24 0.79 8.12 -2.80
N ILE A 25 0.21 6.97 -3.16
CA ILE A 25 0.94 5.73 -3.47
C ILE A 25 0.46 4.99 -4.73
N GLY A 26 -0.40 5.62 -5.54
CA GLY A 26 -1.05 4.96 -6.67
C GLY A 26 -0.08 4.46 -7.75
N GLY A 27 1.03 5.17 -7.96
CA GLY A 27 2.03 4.79 -8.94
C GLY A 27 2.81 3.56 -8.50
N TRP A 28 3.24 3.53 -7.24
CA TRP A 28 3.91 2.38 -6.64
C TRP A 28 3.02 1.14 -6.66
N LEU A 29 1.75 1.28 -6.30
CA LEU A 29 0.79 0.16 -6.36
C LEU A 29 0.62 -0.38 -7.79
N PHE A 30 0.59 0.51 -8.79
CA PHE A 30 0.56 0.10 -10.19
C PHE A 30 1.81 -0.70 -10.58
N ASP A 31 3.00 -0.22 -10.24
CA ASP A 31 4.24 -0.93 -10.57
C ASP A 31 4.30 -2.30 -9.88
N ARG A 32 3.84 -2.42 -8.61
CA ARG A 32 3.73 -3.72 -7.92
C ARG A 32 2.74 -4.65 -8.60
N ARG A 33 1.59 -4.12 -9.02
CA ARG A 33 0.59 -4.88 -9.77
C ARG A 33 1.12 -5.38 -11.11
N MET A 34 1.93 -4.57 -11.79
CA MET A 34 2.59 -4.93 -13.05
C MET A 34 3.75 -5.92 -12.86
N ALA A 35 4.40 -5.90 -11.69
CA ALA A 35 5.36 -6.92 -11.27
C ALA A 35 4.70 -8.26 -10.86
N GLY A 36 3.37 -8.39 -11.01
CA GLY A 36 2.63 -9.62 -10.76
C GLY A 36 2.20 -9.83 -9.32
N TRP A 37 2.34 -8.81 -8.45
CA TRP A 37 1.87 -8.90 -7.08
C TRP A 37 0.34 -8.80 -7.05
N GLY A 38 -0.30 -9.56 -6.16
CA GLY A 38 -1.71 -9.37 -5.86
C GLY A 38 -1.86 -8.09 -5.05
N VAL A 39 -2.65 -7.13 -5.53
CA VAL A 39 -2.84 -5.85 -4.84
C VAL A 39 -4.33 -5.67 -4.56
N THR A 40 -4.68 -5.49 -3.28
CA THR A 40 -6.04 -5.26 -2.82
C THR A 40 -6.07 -4.00 -1.96
N VAL A 41 -6.99 -3.09 -2.26
CA VAL A 41 -7.25 -1.90 -1.44
C VAL A 41 -8.57 -2.10 -0.73
N ALA A 42 -8.61 -1.86 0.57
CA ALA A 42 -9.85 -1.86 1.32
C ALA A 42 -10.18 -0.48 1.84
N LEU A 43 -11.45 -0.14 1.68
CA LEU A 43 -12.02 1.17 1.96
C LEU A 43 -13.31 0.99 2.77
N PRO A 44 -13.66 1.94 3.65
CA PRO A 44 -14.97 1.99 4.29
C PRO A 44 -16.12 2.07 3.28
N ASP A 45 -15.93 2.85 2.21
CA ASP A 45 -16.84 2.92 1.07
C ASP A 45 -16.06 2.69 -0.24
N HIS A 46 -16.46 1.68 -1.01
CA HIS A 46 -15.81 1.27 -2.27
C HIS A 46 -16.70 1.50 -3.50
N ARG A 47 -17.77 2.30 -3.37
CA ARG A 47 -18.74 2.55 -4.46
C ARG A 47 -18.16 3.28 -5.67
N ASP A 48 -17.11 4.08 -5.49
CA ASP A 48 -16.37 4.73 -6.58
C ASP A 48 -14.93 4.18 -6.67
N ASP A 49 -14.81 3.00 -7.26
CA ASP A 49 -13.54 2.28 -7.43
C ASP A 49 -12.87 2.54 -8.79
N ARG A 50 -13.42 3.46 -9.61
CA ARG A 50 -12.96 3.65 -11.00
C ARG A 50 -11.47 3.97 -11.08
N ALA A 51 -11.00 4.82 -10.18
CA ALA A 51 -9.60 5.19 -10.06
C ALA A 51 -8.69 3.98 -9.80
N LEU A 52 -9.11 3.10 -8.89
CA LEU A 52 -8.38 1.88 -8.54
C LEU A 52 -8.40 0.88 -9.69
N ARG A 53 -9.53 0.76 -10.42
CA ARG A 53 -9.62 -0.06 -11.63
C ARG A 53 -8.71 0.41 -12.75
N ILE A 54 -8.51 1.72 -12.92
CA ILE A 54 -7.53 2.26 -13.87
C ILE A 54 -6.12 1.76 -13.53
N LEU A 55 -5.79 1.67 -12.24
CA LEU A 55 -4.51 1.12 -11.78
C LEU A 55 -4.46 -0.43 -11.80
N GLY A 56 -5.54 -1.11 -12.21
CA GLY A 56 -5.63 -2.57 -12.22
C GLY A 56 -5.79 -3.19 -10.83
N ILE A 57 -6.27 -2.40 -9.85
CA ILE A 57 -6.38 -2.76 -8.43
C ILE A 57 -7.84 -3.03 -8.07
N LYS A 58 -8.06 -4.03 -7.22
CA LYS A 58 -9.39 -4.37 -6.69
C LYS A 58 -9.65 -3.61 -5.38
N ALA A 59 -10.84 -3.02 -5.27
CA ALA A 59 -11.35 -2.49 -4.01
C ALA A 59 -12.19 -3.54 -3.26
N VAL A 60 -12.07 -3.59 -1.93
CA VAL A 60 -12.88 -4.43 -1.03
C VAL A 60 -13.32 -3.63 0.20
N GLU A 61 -14.19 -4.23 1.03
CA GLU A 61 -14.64 -3.63 2.28
C GLU A 61 -13.55 -3.74 3.37
N LEU A 62 -13.34 -2.65 4.13
CA LEU A 62 -12.25 -2.52 5.12
C LEU A 62 -12.26 -3.59 6.21
N HIS A 63 -13.43 -3.90 6.77
CA HIS A 63 -13.59 -4.88 7.85
C HIS A 63 -13.77 -6.33 7.36
N GLY A 64 -13.34 -6.62 6.13
CA GLY A 64 -13.35 -7.97 5.57
C GLY A 64 -12.24 -8.87 6.10
N GLU A 65 -12.29 -10.15 5.70
CA GLU A 65 -11.23 -11.10 5.99
C GLU A 65 -9.99 -10.79 5.14
N TRP A 66 -8.86 -10.61 5.81
CA TRP A 66 -7.58 -10.38 5.15
C TRP A 66 -6.75 -11.65 5.08
N PRO A 67 -6.01 -11.84 3.98
CA PRO A 67 -5.15 -12.99 3.88
C PRO A 67 -4.02 -12.97 4.90
N ALA A 68 -3.79 -14.12 5.56
CA ALA A 68 -2.66 -14.34 6.43
C ALA A 68 -1.40 -14.77 5.64
N THR A 69 -0.23 -14.46 6.19
CA THR A 69 1.06 -14.96 5.70
C THR A 69 1.14 -16.47 5.88
N THR A 70 1.61 -17.18 4.85
CA THR A 70 1.86 -18.62 4.85
C THR A 70 3.16 -18.94 4.12
N HIS A 71 3.60 -20.20 4.15
CA HIS A 71 4.77 -20.63 3.37
C HIS A 71 4.65 -20.40 1.85
N GLU A 72 3.43 -20.21 1.34
CA GLU A 72 3.14 -20.00 -0.09
C GLU A 72 2.78 -18.54 -0.39
N ARG A 73 2.58 -17.71 0.64
CA ARG A 73 2.07 -16.34 0.51
C ARG A 73 2.77 -15.39 1.47
N ILE A 74 3.44 -14.39 0.91
CA ILE A 74 4.01 -13.28 1.68
C ILE A 74 3.06 -12.10 1.56
N VAL A 75 2.52 -11.67 2.70
CA VAL A 75 1.54 -10.59 2.78
C VAL A 75 2.17 -9.37 3.43
N THR A 76 2.04 -8.24 2.75
CA THR A 76 2.46 -6.94 3.23
C THR A 76 1.22 -6.07 3.39
N THR A 77 1.01 -5.53 4.60
CA THR A 77 -0.10 -4.62 4.90
C THR A 77 0.41 -3.19 4.90
N VAL A 78 -0.20 -2.35 4.07
CA VAL A 78 0.12 -0.92 3.97
C VAL A 78 -1.08 -0.14 4.48
N ILE A 79 -0.88 0.83 5.37
CA ILE A 79 -1.99 1.53 6.05
C ILE A 79 -1.82 3.05 5.94
N ALA A 80 -2.91 3.76 5.64
CA ALA A 80 -2.95 5.21 5.73
C ALA A 80 -2.77 5.66 7.19
N ALA A 81 -1.81 6.54 7.45
CA ALA A 81 -1.50 6.98 8.81
C ALA A 81 -2.73 7.57 9.53
N ASP A 82 -3.54 8.35 8.82
CA ASP A 82 -4.75 8.97 9.34
C ASP A 82 -5.87 7.94 9.65
N LEU A 83 -5.99 6.85 8.88
CA LEU A 83 -6.90 5.75 9.18
C LEU A 83 -6.50 5.06 10.48
N PHE A 84 -5.21 4.74 10.64
CA PHE A 84 -4.68 4.15 11.88
C PHE A 84 -4.97 5.04 13.11
N ASP A 85 -5.02 6.35 12.91
CA ASP A 85 -5.29 7.33 13.96
C ASP A 85 -6.77 7.51 14.26
N ALA A 86 -7.63 7.34 13.26
CA ALA A 86 -9.06 7.58 13.39
C ALA A 86 -9.84 6.32 13.82
N ASP A 87 -9.32 5.13 13.54
CA ASP A 87 -10.03 3.87 13.73
C ASP A 87 -9.32 2.97 14.76
N ASP A 88 -9.95 2.80 15.93
CA ASP A 88 -9.41 2.04 17.06
C ASP A 88 -9.33 0.53 16.78
N ASP A 89 -10.22 0.00 15.93
CA ASP A 89 -10.26 -1.41 15.57
C ASP A 89 -9.14 -1.74 14.59
N VAL A 90 -8.96 -0.90 13.55
CA VAL A 90 -7.82 -0.97 12.62
C VAL A 90 -6.51 -0.87 13.42
N ARG A 91 -6.41 0.10 14.33
CA ARG A 91 -5.21 0.26 15.17
C ARG A 91 -4.90 -0.98 15.98
N SER A 92 -5.91 -1.53 16.65
CA SER A 92 -5.77 -2.71 17.51
C SER A 92 -5.35 -3.94 16.71
N GLN A 93 -5.95 -4.14 15.52
CA GLN A 93 -5.63 -5.24 14.62
C GLN A 93 -4.18 -5.17 14.12
N VAL A 94 -3.75 -3.99 13.66
CA VAL A 94 -2.40 -3.75 13.14
C VAL A 94 -1.35 -3.96 14.22
N LEU A 95 -1.55 -3.38 15.41
CA LEU A 95 -0.63 -3.58 16.53
C LEU A 95 -0.56 -5.04 16.97
N ALA A 96 -1.67 -5.79 16.88
CA ALA A 96 -1.68 -7.21 17.17
C ALA A 96 -0.91 -8.03 16.12
N SER A 97 -1.04 -7.69 14.83
CA SER A 97 -0.25 -8.29 13.73
C SER A 97 1.25 -8.04 13.91
N MET A 98 1.65 -6.78 14.15
CA MET A 98 3.05 -6.43 14.40
C MET A 98 3.66 -7.20 15.58
N ARG A 99 2.90 -7.40 16.67
CA ARG A 99 3.35 -8.20 17.83
C ARG A 99 3.51 -9.69 17.52
N ARG A 100 2.69 -10.24 16.62
CA ARG A 100 2.77 -11.65 16.20
C ARG A 100 3.86 -11.91 15.16
N GLY A 101 4.31 -10.88 14.44
CA GLY A 101 5.28 -11.02 13.36
C GLY A 101 4.73 -11.79 12.16
N ASP A 102 3.41 -11.74 11.95
CA ASP A 102 2.67 -12.49 10.94
C ASP A 102 2.61 -11.78 9.57
N GLY A 103 3.37 -10.69 9.38
CA GLY A 103 3.45 -9.95 8.12
C GLY A 103 4.26 -8.66 8.25
N GLU A 104 4.53 -8.04 7.12
CA GLU A 104 5.18 -6.73 7.06
C GLU A 104 4.12 -5.62 7.12
N VAL A 105 4.40 -4.57 7.89
CA VAL A 105 3.51 -3.41 8.02
C VAL A 105 4.23 -2.15 7.55
N ALA A 106 3.61 -1.45 6.62
CA ALA A 106 4.06 -0.17 6.10
C ALA A 106 2.96 0.89 6.26
N PHE A 107 3.36 2.15 6.24
CA PHE A 107 2.47 3.30 6.36
C PHE A 107 2.74 4.30 5.23
N TRP A 108 1.73 5.07 4.85
CA TRP A 108 1.91 6.30 4.05
C TRP A 108 1.13 7.46 4.67
N GLY A 109 1.36 8.66 4.13
CA GLY A 109 0.64 9.87 4.54
C GLY A 109 1.35 10.66 5.65
N ALA A 110 0.90 11.91 5.81
CA ALA A 110 1.45 12.82 6.81
C ALA A 110 1.16 12.33 8.24
N GLY A 111 2.10 12.54 9.15
CA GLY A 111 1.92 12.24 10.59
C GLY A 111 2.42 10.87 11.06
N ALA A 112 2.71 9.91 10.17
CA ALA A 112 3.20 8.60 10.60
C ALA A 112 4.64 8.62 11.19
N LEU A 113 5.54 9.47 10.70
CA LEU A 113 6.92 9.58 11.22
C LEU A 113 6.99 10.04 12.68
N GLY A 114 6.09 10.92 13.12
CA GLY A 114 6.09 11.43 14.50
C GLY A 114 5.62 10.40 15.54
N ARG A 115 4.97 9.32 15.10
CA ARG A 115 4.19 8.41 15.98
C ARG A 115 4.95 7.17 16.43
N PHE A 116 5.84 6.67 15.59
CA PHE A 116 6.57 5.42 15.85
C PHE A 116 8.05 5.62 16.21
N GLY A 117 8.48 6.88 16.37
CA GLY A 117 9.88 7.22 16.66
C GLY A 117 10.85 6.68 15.60
N GLY A 118 12.07 6.31 16.00
CA GLY A 118 13.09 5.74 15.11
C GLY A 118 12.80 4.33 14.57
N GLY A 119 11.58 3.80 14.75
CA GLY A 119 11.16 2.48 14.28
C GLY A 119 10.54 2.47 12.88
N LEU A 120 10.27 3.64 12.29
CA LEU A 120 9.87 3.79 10.89
C LEU A 120 10.99 4.45 10.09
N HIS A 121 11.18 3.98 8.85
CA HIS A 121 12.10 4.58 7.90
C HIS A 121 11.35 5.10 6.68
N ALA A 122 11.52 6.40 6.41
CA ALA A 122 11.01 7.00 5.19
C ALA A 122 11.82 6.54 3.99
N THR A 123 11.11 6.11 2.96
CA THR A 123 11.72 5.55 1.76
C THR A 123 11.01 6.08 0.53
N GLN A 124 11.78 6.60 -0.41
CA GLN A 124 11.28 7.11 -1.67
C GLN A 124 11.29 6.02 -2.74
N TYR A 125 10.23 6.01 -3.55
CA TYR A 125 10.08 5.14 -4.68
C TYR A 125 9.94 5.98 -5.95
N ARG A 126 10.79 5.73 -6.94
CA ARG A 126 10.71 6.38 -8.25
C ARG A 126 9.78 5.60 -9.16
N LEU A 127 8.74 6.27 -9.62
CA LEU A 127 7.72 5.68 -10.48
C LEU A 127 8.26 5.35 -11.87
N SER A 128 7.85 4.20 -12.41
CA SER A 128 8.01 3.92 -13.84
C SER A 128 7.24 4.93 -14.69
N ALA A 129 7.60 5.06 -15.97
CA ALA A 129 6.86 5.93 -16.90
C ALA A 129 5.40 5.48 -17.06
N ALA A 130 5.14 4.16 -17.00
CA ALA A 130 3.79 3.63 -17.04
C ALA A 130 3.02 3.99 -15.77
N ALA A 131 3.62 3.81 -14.58
CA ALA A 131 3.00 4.22 -13.32
C ALA A 131 2.65 5.70 -13.29
N GLN A 132 3.53 6.59 -13.79
CA GLN A 132 3.24 8.01 -13.87
C GLN A 132 2.03 8.30 -14.77
N ALA A 133 1.95 7.67 -15.94
CA ALA A 133 0.84 7.86 -16.88
C ALA A 133 -0.50 7.32 -16.33
N PHE A 134 -0.51 6.11 -15.80
CA PHE A 134 -1.71 5.49 -15.23
C PHE A 134 -2.17 6.20 -13.96
N LYS A 135 -1.24 6.63 -13.09
CA LYS A 135 -1.57 7.47 -11.93
C LYS A 135 -2.19 8.79 -12.34
N ALA A 136 -1.65 9.47 -13.34
CA ALA A 136 -2.24 10.72 -13.85
C ALA A 136 -3.68 10.49 -14.37
N HIS A 137 -3.93 9.37 -15.05
CA HIS A 137 -5.27 9.03 -15.51
C HIS A 137 -6.23 8.68 -14.36
N ALA A 138 -5.75 7.95 -13.35
CA ALA A 138 -6.52 7.63 -12.16
C ALA A 138 -6.86 8.89 -11.34
N LEU A 139 -5.92 9.82 -11.20
CA LEU A 139 -6.14 11.12 -10.55
C LEU A 139 -7.25 11.92 -11.23
N ALA A 140 -7.27 11.95 -12.56
CA ALA A 140 -8.33 12.60 -13.33
C ALA A 140 -9.71 11.93 -13.17
N ALA A 141 -9.77 10.70 -12.65
CA ALA A 141 -11.04 10.02 -12.37
C ALA A 141 -11.60 10.34 -10.96
N VAL A 142 -10.78 10.84 -10.03
CA VAL A 142 -11.17 11.22 -8.66
C VAL A 142 -11.18 12.72 -8.42
N SER A 143 -10.57 13.50 -9.31
CA SER A 143 -10.47 14.95 -9.23
C SER A 143 -10.93 15.59 -10.53
N ASP A 144 -11.78 16.62 -10.43
CA ASP A 144 -12.19 17.46 -11.57
C ASP A 144 -11.04 18.39 -12.05
N SER A 145 -9.85 18.27 -11.46
CA SER A 145 -8.66 19.07 -11.75
C SER A 145 -7.47 18.15 -12.02
N ILE A 146 -6.68 18.46 -13.06
CA ILE A 146 -5.45 17.74 -13.40
C ILE A 146 -4.39 18.06 -12.35
N THR A 147 -4.17 17.14 -11.42
CA THR A 147 -3.04 17.22 -10.49
C THR A 147 -1.80 16.62 -11.17
N THR A 148 -0.72 17.41 -11.27
CA THR A 148 0.58 16.91 -11.73
C THR A 148 1.07 15.83 -10.78
N SER A 149 1.13 14.60 -11.27
CA SER A 149 1.70 13.47 -10.52
C SER A 149 3.21 13.64 -10.41
N GLY A 150 3.74 13.68 -9.19
CA GLY A 150 5.19 13.62 -8.96
C GLY A 150 5.76 12.28 -9.41
N ALA A 151 7.01 12.28 -9.89
CA ALA A 151 7.71 11.04 -10.30
C ALA A 151 8.20 10.19 -9.11
N VAL A 152 8.01 10.68 -7.88
CA VAL A 152 8.47 10.03 -6.65
C VAL A 152 7.32 9.97 -5.66
N GLU A 153 7.16 8.81 -5.02
CA GLU A 153 6.23 8.58 -3.91
C GLU A 153 7.02 8.20 -2.66
N THR A 154 6.50 8.49 -1.47
CA THR A 154 7.18 8.18 -0.20
C THR A 154 6.33 7.23 0.62
N LEU A 155 6.95 6.13 1.05
CA LEU A 155 6.37 5.19 2.02
C LEU A 155 7.22 5.19 3.29
N LEU A 156 6.55 4.91 4.41
CA LEU A 156 7.16 4.77 5.73
C LEU A 156 7.12 3.29 6.11
N LEU A 157 8.27 2.63 6.12
CA LEU A 157 8.35 1.20 6.41
C LEU A 157 8.59 0.98 7.90
N GLY A 158 7.87 0.04 8.52
CA GLY A 158 8.06 -0.32 9.93
C GLY A 158 8.71 -1.69 10.12
N GLY A 159 9.61 -1.77 11.10
CA GLY A 159 10.39 -2.99 11.38
C GLY A 159 11.63 -3.12 10.49
N ARG A 160 12.27 -4.30 10.47
CA ARG A 160 13.35 -4.58 9.52
C ARG A 160 12.73 -4.63 8.11
N PRO A 161 13.13 -3.76 7.17
CA PRO A 161 12.68 -3.91 5.79
C PRO A 161 13.14 -5.26 5.29
N ALA A 162 12.21 -6.11 4.85
CA ALA A 162 12.63 -7.21 4.01
C ALA A 162 13.14 -6.64 2.69
N ALA A 163 14.05 -7.38 2.05
CA ALA A 163 14.57 -7.06 0.72
C ALA A 163 13.46 -6.85 -0.34
N LEU A 164 12.21 -7.23 -0.04
CA LEU A 164 11.03 -7.12 -0.90
C LEU A 164 10.62 -5.68 -1.24
N PHE A 165 10.91 -4.73 -0.35
CA PHE A 165 10.75 -3.30 -0.63
C PHE A 165 11.97 -2.72 -1.35
N ALA A 166 13.16 -3.25 -1.08
CA ALA A 166 14.43 -2.52 -1.22
C ALA A 166 14.95 -2.37 -2.65
N ASP A 167 14.63 -3.27 -3.59
CA ASP A 167 15.30 -3.28 -4.90
C ASP A 167 15.12 -1.98 -5.71
N ASP A 168 14.01 -1.28 -5.52
CA ASP A 168 13.67 -0.05 -6.23
C ASP A 168 13.46 1.17 -5.30
N MET A 169 13.71 0.99 -4.00
CA MET A 169 13.37 1.97 -2.98
C MET A 169 14.64 2.58 -2.37
N VAL A 170 14.71 3.91 -2.34
CA VAL A 170 15.87 4.65 -1.85
C VAL A 170 15.52 5.26 -0.48
N PRO A 171 16.29 4.99 0.59
CA PRO A 171 16.08 5.62 1.89
C PRO A 171 16.13 7.14 1.79
N VAL A 172 15.25 7.83 2.53
CA VAL A 172 15.34 9.28 2.70
C VAL A 172 16.34 9.57 3.81
N CYS A 173 17.39 10.34 3.50
CA CYS A 173 18.42 10.76 4.46
C CYS A 173 17.91 11.79 5.47
#